data_AF-A0A178W2E6-F1
#
_entry.id   AF-A0A178W2E6-F1
#
_cell.length_a   1.000
_cell.length_b   1.000
_cell.length_c   1.000
_cell.angle_alpha   90.00
_cell.angle_beta   90.00
_cell.angle_gamma   90.00
#
_symmetry.space_group_name_H-M   'P 1'
#
loop_
_entity.id
_entity.type
_entity.pdbx_description
1 polymer ?
#
loop_
_entity_poly.entity_id
_entity_poly.type
_entity_poly.pdbx_seq_one_letter_code
_entity_poly.pdbx_strand_id
1 'polypeptide(L)'
;MAIFEWRHRRRPFDGGGTRRRRFFSPLYSRNFKRTILFAVIFLAIFPPLYFHFKLRRIRQIVAQKCDWLHHPPLVCAHGGDSTLAFPNTMDAYSFAIRSLVDCIEVDVSRSSDGVLFALHNRDLQRIARNSSVQVGDLSMKQIKELDVSEIVKGTLGSSRIPTLEEALALISNSVRKVILDAKVGPPMYEKGLAQDILSIIERAQCNNCIVWAKSDTLARDIIRRAPDTMVGYIVMVDPLTGARNSLLRMKGARVVGVYHPLIDEELVRVVRR
;
A
#
# COMPACT_ATOMS: atom_id res chain seq x y z
N MET A 1 41.72 -105.53 -29.58
CA MET A 1 40.60 -106.20 -28.87
C MET A 1 39.49 -105.15 -28.77
N ALA A 2 38.40 -105.15 -29.54
CA ALA A 2 37.84 -106.06 -30.53
C ALA A 2 37.56 -105.33 -31.86
N ILE A 3 37.49 -106.11 -32.94
CA ILE A 3 37.18 -105.78 -34.34
C ILE A 3 35.73 -106.21 -34.62
N PHE A 4 34.97 -105.51 -35.46
CA PHE A 4 33.97 -106.01 -36.44
C PHE A 4 33.45 -104.77 -37.22
N GLU A 5 33.87 -104.51 -38.46
CA GLU A 5 33.47 -105.05 -39.77
C GLU A 5 32.06 -104.74 -40.30
N TRP A 6 32.04 -104.44 -41.60
CA TRP A 6 30.99 -104.68 -42.62
C TRP A 6 29.90 -103.61 -42.89
N ARG A 7 29.34 -103.40 -44.10
CA ARG A 7 29.77 -103.38 -45.53
C ARG A 7 28.56 -102.83 -46.33
N HIS A 8 28.82 -101.95 -47.30
CA HIS A 8 28.09 -101.65 -48.56
C HIS A 8 26.54 -101.50 -48.66
N ARG A 9 26.17 -100.37 -49.33
CA ARG A 9 25.51 -100.22 -50.67
C ARG A 9 24.09 -99.61 -50.76
N ARG A 10 24.03 -98.58 -51.64
CA ARG A 10 22.98 -98.11 -52.59
C ARG A 10 21.83 -97.15 -52.12
N ARG A 11 21.90 -95.93 -52.71
CA ARG A 11 20.91 -94.94 -53.26
C ARG A 11 19.39 -95.33 -53.36
N PRO A 12 18.41 -94.43 -53.71
CA PRO A 12 18.37 -92.94 -53.88
C PRO A 12 17.06 -92.24 -53.32
N PHE A 13 16.86 -90.93 -53.63
CA PHE A 13 15.65 -90.06 -53.47
C PHE A 13 15.31 -89.64 -52.01
N ASP A 14 14.81 -88.45 -51.65
CA ASP A 14 14.01 -87.44 -52.36
C ASP A 14 14.15 -86.05 -51.69
N GLY A 15 13.57 -85.03 -52.31
CA GLY A 15 13.76 -83.58 -52.08
C GLY A 15 13.55 -82.98 -50.67
N GLY A 16 14.08 -81.76 -50.50
CA GLY A 16 13.87 -80.93 -49.30
C GLY A 16 14.70 -79.65 -49.30
N GLY A 17 14.08 -78.53 -49.70
CA GLY A 17 14.75 -77.23 -49.84
C GLY A 17 15.22 -76.61 -48.51
N THR A 18 16.41 -76.04 -48.51
CA THR A 18 16.93 -75.23 -47.39
C THR A 18 16.85 -73.74 -47.70
N ARG A 19 15.94 -73.09 -46.98
CA ARG A 19 15.69 -71.65 -46.87
C ARG A 19 16.98 -70.89 -46.53
N ARG A 20 17.43 -69.99 -47.43
CA ARG A 20 18.45 -68.97 -47.10
C ARG A 20 17.90 -68.04 -46.02
N ARG A 21 18.52 -68.04 -44.83
CA ARG A 21 18.32 -66.98 -43.82
C ARG A 21 18.86 -65.67 -44.37
N ARG A 22 17.98 -64.76 -44.78
CA ARG A 22 18.33 -63.34 -45.00
C ARG A 22 18.53 -62.71 -43.63
N PHE A 23 19.76 -62.25 -43.38
CA PHE A 23 20.08 -61.31 -42.32
C PHE A 23 19.21 -60.06 -42.50
N PHE A 24 18.39 -59.72 -41.51
CA PHE A 24 17.70 -58.44 -41.44
C PHE A 24 18.73 -57.35 -41.15
N SER A 25 19.05 -56.51 -42.13
CA SER A 25 19.64 -55.19 -41.87
C SER A 25 18.52 -54.27 -41.36
N PRO A 26 18.70 -53.50 -40.27
CA PRO A 26 17.70 -52.54 -39.87
C PRO A 26 17.67 -51.41 -40.92
N LEU A 27 16.52 -51.25 -41.58
CA LEU A 27 16.26 -50.15 -42.52
C LEU A 27 16.18 -48.83 -41.74
N TYR A 28 17.36 -48.26 -41.46
CA TYR A 28 17.47 -46.97 -40.82
C TYR A 28 17.28 -45.85 -41.86
N SER A 29 16.01 -45.55 -42.14
CA SER A 29 15.61 -44.54 -43.14
C SER A 29 16.11 -43.14 -42.78
N ARG A 30 16.53 -42.37 -43.79
CA ARG A 30 16.93 -40.95 -43.68
C ARG A 30 15.84 -40.10 -43.00
N ASN A 31 14.57 -40.48 -43.18
CA ASN A 31 13.44 -39.81 -42.55
C ASN A 31 13.38 -40.10 -41.04
N PHE A 32 13.71 -41.31 -40.61
CA PHE A 32 13.77 -41.68 -39.18
C PHE A 32 14.89 -40.92 -38.44
N LYS A 33 16.06 -40.75 -39.08
CA LYS A 33 17.15 -39.88 -38.57
C LYS A 33 16.71 -38.44 -38.35
N ARG A 34 15.97 -37.87 -39.30
CA ARG A 34 15.44 -36.50 -39.22
C ARG A 34 14.43 -36.36 -38.08
N THR A 35 13.52 -37.32 -37.94
CA THR A 35 12.52 -37.32 -36.85
C THR A 35 13.19 -37.37 -35.48
N ILE A 36 14.20 -38.23 -35.30
CA ILE A 36 14.98 -38.28 -34.05
C ILE A 36 15.70 -36.96 -33.80
N LEU A 37 16.33 -36.36 -34.82
CA LEU A 37 17.01 -35.08 -34.67
C LEU A 37 16.06 -33.96 -34.23
N PHE A 38 14.87 -33.86 -34.85
CA PHE A 38 13.85 -32.89 -34.43
C PHE A 38 13.36 -33.14 -33.02
N ALA A 39 13.16 -34.40 -32.61
CA ALA A 39 12.77 -34.74 -31.25
C ALA A 39 13.84 -34.34 -30.22
N VAL A 40 15.13 -34.57 -30.54
CA VAL A 40 16.26 -34.16 -29.69
C VAL A 40 16.35 -32.63 -29.59
N ILE A 41 16.22 -31.91 -30.71
CA ILE A 41 16.21 -30.44 -30.73
C ILE A 41 15.04 -29.91 -29.91
N PHE A 42 13.84 -30.48 -30.07
CA PHE A 42 12.67 -30.10 -29.30
C PHE A 42 12.91 -30.31 -27.80
N LEU A 43 13.40 -31.47 -27.38
CA LEU A 43 13.74 -31.77 -25.98
C LEU A 43 14.88 -30.89 -25.44
N ALA A 44 15.81 -30.45 -26.28
CA ALA A 44 16.90 -29.57 -25.89
C ALA A 44 16.49 -28.09 -25.75
N ILE A 45 15.45 -27.65 -26.48
CA ILE A 45 15.09 -26.23 -26.57
C ILE A 45 13.81 -25.91 -25.77
N PHE A 46 12.76 -26.71 -25.94
CA PHE A 46 11.44 -26.40 -25.37
C PHE A 46 11.41 -26.48 -23.83
N PRO A 47 11.92 -27.54 -23.18
CA PRO A 47 11.94 -27.60 -21.72
C PRO A 47 12.76 -26.47 -21.09
N PRO A 48 14.00 -26.15 -21.52
CA PRO A 48 14.74 -25.02 -20.96
C PRO A 48 14.05 -23.67 -21.16
N LEU A 49 13.43 -23.41 -22.32
CA LEU A 49 12.64 -22.20 -22.55
C LEU A 49 11.41 -22.16 -21.62
N TYR A 50 10.64 -23.25 -21.56
CA TYR A 50 9.47 -23.37 -20.68
C TYR A 50 9.84 -23.14 -19.22
N PHE A 51 10.90 -23.80 -18.72
CA PHE A 51 11.40 -23.60 -17.37
C PHE A 51 11.94 -22.19 -17.16
N HIS A 52 12.66 -21.59 -18.12
CA HIS A 52 13.14 -20.22 -18.03
C HIS A 52 11.98 -19.23 -17.84
N PHE A 53 10.96 -19.28 -18.71
CA PHE A 53 9.79 -18.40 -18.59
C PHE A 53 8.96 -18.69 -17.35
N LYS A 54 8.76 -19.96 -16.99
CA LYS A 54 8.01 -20.35 -15.79
C LYS A 54 8.72 -19.96 -14.50
N LEU A 55 10.04 -20.20 -14.40
CA LEU A 55 10.87 -19.79 -13.26
C LEU A 55 10.93 -18.27 -13.14
N ARG A 56 11.07 -17.54 -14.25
CA ARG A 56 11.03 -16.07 -14.25
C ARG A 56 9.68 -15.55 -13.74
N ARG A 57 8.58 -16.18 -14.15
CA ARG A 57 7.23 -15.85 -13.67
C ARG A 57 7.05 -16.19 -12.19
N ILE A 58 7.52 -17.36 -11.74
CA ILE A 58 7.48 -17.73 -10.31
C ILE A 58 8.30 -16.75 -9.47
N ARG A 59 9.52 -16.40 -9.91
CA ARG A 59 10.36 -15.40 -9.24
C ARG A 59 9.68 -14.04 -9.18
N GLN A 60 9.02 -13.60 -10.25
CA GLN A 60 8.23 -12.36 -10.25
C GLN A 60 7.06 -12.42 -9.27
N ILE A 61 6.32 -13.54 -9.23
CA ILE A 61 5.19 -13.72 -8.30
C ILE A 61 5.67 -13.72 -6.85
N VAL A 62 6.78 -14.42 -6.55
CA VAL A 62 7.38 -14.46 -5.21
C VAL A 62 7.90 -13.07 -4.83
N ALA A 63 8.59 -12.38 -5.72
CA ALA A 63 9.08 -11.02 -5.49
C ALA A 63 7.93 -10.04 -5.22
N GLN A 64 6.83 -10.09 -5.98
CA GLN A 64 5.65 -9.27 -5.73
C GLN A 64 4.96 -9.63 -4.40
N LYS A 65 4.86 -10.92 -4.06
CA LYS A 65 4.28 -11.35 -2.78
C LYS A 65 5.12 -10.93 -1.58
N CYS A 66 6.42 -10.79 -1.75
CA CYS A 66 7.36 -10.40 -0.70
C CYS A 66 7.77 -8.92 -0.78
N ASP A 67 7.17 -8.12 -1.66
CA ASP A 67 7.54 -6.71 -1.85
C ASP A 67 7.37 -5.89 -0.56
N TRP A 68 6.40 -6.25 0.28
CA TRP A 68 6.17 -5.64 1.59
C TRP A 68 7.34 -5.82 2.58
N LEU A 69 8.24 -6.80 2.38
CA LEU A 69 9.46 -6.94 3.18
C LEU A 69 10.48 -5.85 2.86
N HIS A 70 10.48 -5.36 1.62
CA HIS A 70 11.36 -4.27 1.18
C HIS A 70 10.68 -2.90 1.27
N HIS A 71 9.35 -2.87 1.17
CA HIS A 71 8.51 -1.68 1.22
C HIS A 71 7.35 -1.88 2.21
N PRO A 72 7.62 -1.95 3.52
CA PRO A 72 6.56 -2.14 4.50
C PRO A 72 5.57 -0.96 4.48
N PRO A 73 4.30 -1.21 4.82
CA PRO A 73 3.32 -0.13 4.98
C PRO A 73 3.78 0.82 6.08
N LEU A 74 3.50 2.11 5.91
CA LEU A 74 3.76 3.11 6.93
C LEU A 74 2.80 2.92 8.11
N VAL A 75 3.33 2.97 9.33
CA VAL A 75 2.54 2.99 10.56
C VAL A 75 2.36 4.44 11.00
N CYS A 76 1.12 4.94 10.95
CA CYS A 76 0.79 6.32 11.32
C CYS A 76 0.07 6.39 12.66
N ALA A 77 0.53 7.27 13.55
CA ALA A 77 -0.12 7.58 14.82
C ALA A 77 -1.23 8.64 14.62
N HIS A 78 -2.49 8.24 14.85
CA HIS A 78 -3.68 9.10 14.67
C HIS A 78 -3.87 10.03 15.87
N GLY A 79 -3.66 11.33 15.66
CA GLY A 79 -3.55 12.34 16.72
C GLY A 79 -2.34 12.12 17.64
N GLY A 80 -1.27 11.47 17.17
CA GLY A 80 -0.15 11.00 18.01
C GLY A 80 -0.46 9.69 18.74
N ASP A 81 0.32 9.36 19.78
CA ASP A 81 0.12 8.15 20.58
C ASP A 81 -0.99 8.38 21.63
N SER A 82 -2.22 8.20 21.16
CA SER A 82 -3.44 8.36 21.96
C SER A 82 -3.64 7.28 23.03
N THR A 83 -2.77 6.26 23.09
CA THR A 83 -2.80 5.25 24.15
C THR A 83 -2.10 5.73 25.42
N LEU A 84 -1.15 6.66 25.28
CA LEU A 84 -0.33 7.18 26.39
C LEU A 84 -0.67 8.63 26.77
N ALA A 85 -1.25 9.40 25.85
CA ALA A 85 -1.66 10.78 26.13
C ALA A 85 -2.95 11.13 25.38
N PHE A 86 -3.53 12.27 25.73
CA PHE A 86 -4.70 12.78 25.04
C PHE A 86 -4.36 13.13 23.57
N PRO A 87 -5.19 12.77 22.58
CA PRO A 87 -4.87 12.98 21.17
C PRO A 87 -4.67 14.46 20.83
N ASN A 88 -3.89 14.72 19.78
CA ASN A 88 -3.53 16.04 19.27
C ASN A 88 -2.82 16.96 20.29
N THR A 89 -2.12 16.37 21.26
CA THR A 89 -1.29 17.10 22.23
C THR A 89 0.20 16.93 21.93
N MET A 90 1.03 17.85 22.44
CA MET A 90 2.49 17.74 22.35
C MET A 90 3.02 16.46 23.01
N ASP A 91 2.36 15.99 24.08
CA ASP A 91 2.68 14.74 24.76
C ASP A 91 2.40 13.53 23.86
N ALA A 92 1.22 13.47 23.22
CA ALA A 92 0.87 12.39 22.29
C ALA A 92 1.84 12.34 21.10
N TYR A 93 2.23 13.49 20.56
CA TYR A 93 3.24 13.55 19.50
C TYR A 93 4.61 13.08 19.98
N SER A 94 5.03 13.51 21.17
CA SER A 94 6.32 13.11 21.75
C SER A 94 6.38 11.60 22.01
N PHE A 95 5.29 11.00 22.51
CA PHE A 95 5.19 9.56 22.68
C PHE A 95 5.22 8.83 21.33
N ALA A 96 4.50 9.32 20.32
CA ALA A 96 4.54 8.73 18.98
C ALA A 96 5.96 8.73 18.38
N ILE A 97 6.71 9.84 18.53
CA ILE A 97 8.11 9.95 18.10
C ILE A 97 8.98 8.91 18.83
N ARG A 98 8.81 8.76 20.16
CA ARG A 98 9.54 7.74 20.95
C ARG A 98 9.20 6.31 20.54
N SER A 99 7.96 6.08 20.09
CA SER A 99 7.50 4.80 19.54
C SER A 99 7.97 4.55 18.11
N LEU A 100 8.76 5.46 17.51
CA LEU A 100 9.38 5.33 16.18
C LEU A 100 8.37 5.08 15.05
N VAL A 101 7.20 5.72 15.12
CA VAL A 101 6.19 5.63 14.06
C VAL A 101 6.69 6.29 12.76
N ASP A 102 6.22 5.80 11.61
CA ASP A 102 6.58 6.38 10.31
C ASP A 102 5.93 7.75 10.09
N CYS A 103 4.73 7.95 10.65
CA CYS A 103 3.91 9.13 10.42
C CYS A 103 3.11 9.52 11.65
N ILE A 104 2.78 10.81 11.72
CA ILE A 104 1.84 11.36 12.70
C ILE A 104 0.75 12.07 11.92
N GLU A 105 -0.50 11.79 12.29
CA GLU A 105 -1.66 12.54 11.83
C GLU A 105 -2.05 13.59 12.86
N VAL A 106 -2.48 14.75 12.34
CA VAL A 106 -2.89 15.92 13.11
C VAL A 106 -4.26 16.37 12.61
N ASP A 107 -5.23 16.39 13.52
CA ASP A 107 -6.57 16.93 13.23
C ASP A 107 -6.48 18.47 13.14
N VAL A 108 -6.64 19.05 11.95
CA VAL A 108 -6.50 20.51 11.74
C VAL A 108 -7.86 21.19 11.74
N SER A 109 -8.16 21.96 12.79
CA SER A 109 -9.38 22.79 12.87
C SER A 109 -9.02 24.28 12.95
N ARG A 110 -9.93 25.13 12.48
CA ARG A 110 -9.75 26.59 12.45
C ARG A 110 -10.64 27.27 13.49
N SER A 111 -10.07 28.18 14.26
CA SER A 111 -10.79 29.05 15.19
C SER A 111 -11.62 30.13 14.46
N SER A 112 -12.48 30.85 15.19
CA SER A 112 -13.33 31.91 14.64
C SER A 112 -12.53 33.09 14.06
N ASP A 113 -11.33 33.32 14.58
CA ASP A 113 -10.34 34.33 14.16
C ASP A 113 -9.28 33.79 13.18
N GLY A 114 -9.46 32.56 12.66
CA GLY A 114 -8.67 32.03 11.55
C GLY A 114 -7.38 31.29 11.92
N VAL A 115 -7.10 31.10 13.21
CA VAL A 115 -5.91 30.36 13.68
C VAL A 115 -6.15 28.85 13.56
N LEU A 116 -5.15 28.14 13.03
CA LEU A 116 -5.20 26.67 12.91
C LEU A 116 -4.67 26.00 14.17
N PHE A 117 -5.46 25.07 14.70
CA PHE A 117 -5.14 24.26 15.87
C PHE A 117 -5.06 22.78 15.49
N ALA A 118 -4.18 22.06 16.21
CA ALA A 118 -4.20 20.62 16.29
C ALA A 118 -5.29 20.21 17.29
N LEU A 119 -6.53 20.10 16.81
CA LEU A 119 -7.71 19.91 17.65
C LEU A 119 -8.87 19.36 16.82
N HIS A 120 -9.49 18.29 17.29
CA HIS A 120 -10.76 17.81 16.76
C HIS A 120 -11.94 18.36 17.57
N ASN A 121 -13.09 18.64 16.93
CA ASN A 121 -14.35 18.98 17.62
C ASN A 121 -14.72 18.02 18.77
N ARG A 122 -14.56 16.69 18.61
CA ARG A 122 -14.85 15.71 19.66
C ARG A 122 -13.98 15.92 20.91
N ASP A 123 -12.72 16.30 20.69
CA ASP A 123 -11.73 16.50 21.74
C ASP A 123 -12.04 17.81 22.47
N LEU A 124 -12.36 18.86 21.71
CA LEU A 124 -12.85 20.13 22.25
C LEU A 124 -14.11 19.93 23.11
N GLN A 125 -15.11 19.21 22.62
CA GLN A 125 -16.36 18.97 23.34
C GLN A 125 -16.13 18.23 24.66
N ARG A 126 -15.17 17.30 24.68
CA ARG A 126 -14.74 16.60 25.89
C ARG A 126 -14.03 17.55 26.86
N ILE A 127 -13.14 18.41 26.37
CA ILE A 127 -12.45 19.46 27.16
C ILE A 127 -13.43 20.45 27.75
N ALA A 128 -14.29 21.03 26.93
CA ALA A 128 -15.27 22.04 27.33
C ALA A 128 -16.48 21.48 28.10
N ARG A 129 -16.59 20.15 28.21
CA ARG A 129 -17.76 19.44 28.79
C ARG A 129 -19.09 19.91 28.19
N ASN A 130 -19.07 20.20 26.89
CA ASN A 130 -20.20 20.76 26.16
C ASN A 130 -20.20 20.17 24.75
N SER A 131 -21.20 19.36 24.42
CA SER A 131 -21.31 18.69 23.11
C SER A 131 -21.68 19.62 21.95
N SER A 132 -22.12 20.85 22.24
CA SER A 132 -22.59 21.79 21.21
C SER A 132 -21.50 22.72 20.71
N VAL A 133 -20.35 22.79 21.40
CA VAL A 133 -19.26 23.68 21.01
C VAL A 133 -18.54 23.15 19.77
N GLN A 134 -18.14 24.06 18.88
CA GLN A 134 -17.28 23.77 17.74
C GLN A 134 -16.03 24.65 17.79
N VAL A 135 -14.93 24.15 17.23
CA VAL A 135 -13.65 24.90 17.24
C VAL A 135 -13.80 26.26 16.58
N GLY A 136 -14.52 26.33 15.45
CA GLY A 136 -14.70 27.57 14.70
C GLY A 136 -15.64 28.59 15.33
N ASP A 137 -16.31 28.25 16.44
CA ASP A 137 -17.11 29.21 17.22
C ASP A 137 -16.26 29.95 18.27
N LEU A 138 -15.06 29.46 18.56
CA LEU A 138 -14.16 29.99 19.58
C LEU A 138 -12.97 30.72 18.94
N SER A 139 -12.58 31.84 19.51
CA SER A 139 -11.32 32.53 19.16
C SER A 139 -10.09 31.78 19.67
N MET A 140 -8.93 32.10 19.12
CA MET A 140 -7.63 31.59 19.62
C MET A 140 -7.49 31.80 21.13
N LYS A 141 -7.89 32.98 21.63
CA LYS A 141 -7.81 33.32 23.06
C LYS A 141 -8.68 32.37 23.89
N GLN A 142 -9.95 32.19 23.50
CA GLN A 142 -10.88 31.31 24.20
C GLN A 142 -10.40 29.86 24.19
N ILE A 143 -9.87 29.36 23.08
CA ILE A 143 -9.31 28.00 22.99
C ILE A 143 -8.11 27.83 23.93
N LYS A 144 -7.21 28.82 24.00
CA LYS A 144 -6.03 28.77 24.87
C LYS A 144 -6.35 28.91 26.37
N GLU A 145 -7.51 29.45 26.72
CA GLU A 145 -7.99 29.57 28.10
C GLU A 145 -8.70 28.30 28.62
N LEU A 146 -8.98 27.32 27.74
CA LEU A 146 -9.59 26.06 28.14
C LEU A 146 -8.66 25.28 29.08
N ASP A 147 -9.22 24.87 30.21
CA ASP A 147 -8.52 23.98 31.14
C ASP A 147 -8.52 22.56 30.60
N VAL A 148 -7.34 22.07 30.23
CA VAL A 148 -7.13 20.69 29.75
C VAL A 148 -6.48 19.81 30.80
N SER A 149 -6.17 20.33 31.99
CA SER A 149 -5.34 19.66 33.01
C SER A 149 -5.97 18.36 33.52
N GLU A 150 -7.29 18.32 33.71
CA GLU A 150 -8.00 17.14 34.22
C GLU A 150 -8.10 16.00 33.18
N ILE A 151 -7.95 16.32 31.89
CA ILE A 151 -8.17 15.39 30.78
C ILE A 151 -6.85 14.94 30.16
N VAL A 152 -5.86 15.83 30.10
CA VAL A 152 -4.49 15.54 29.66
C VAL A 152 -3.72 14.98 30.85
N LYS A 153 -3.96 13.70 31.15
CA LYS A 153 -3.09 12.91 32.04
C LYS A 153 -1.80 12.55 31.30
N GLY A 154 -0.93 13.54 31.12
CA GLY A 154 0.38 13.39 30.50
C GLY A 154 1.51 13.69 31.49
N THR A 155 2.58 12.90 31.46
CA THR A 155 3.74 13.08 32.35
C THR A 155 4.62 14.28 31.97
N LEU A 156 4.40 14.91 30.81
CA LEU A 156 5.28 15.96 30.27
C LEU A 156 4.72 17.37 30.43
N GLY A 157 3.53 17.53 31.05
CA GLY A 157 3.07 18.82 31.60
C GLY A 157 2.58 19.86 30.58
N SER A 158 2.33 19.48 29.33
CA SER A 158 1.76 20.40 28.32
C SER A 158 0.25 20.55 28.50
N SER A 159 -0.18 21.41 29.43
CA SER A 159 -1.62 21.73 29.67
C SER A 159 -2.19 22.75 28.66
N ARG A 160 -1.77 22.73 27.40
CA ARG A 160 -2.27 23.65 26.36
C ARG A 160 -2.59 22.91 25.08
N ILE A 161 -3.63 23.38 24.40
CA ILE A 161 -4.00 22.94 23.07
C ILE A 161 -3.01 23.55 22.06
N PRO A 162 -2.24 22.73 21.32
CA PRO A 162 -1.25 23.25 20.39
C PRO A 162 -1.92 23.83 19.14
N THR A 163 -1.36 24.93 18.66
CA THR A 163 -1.57 25.39 17.29
C THR A 163 -0.96 24.40 16.29
N LEU A 164 -1.39 24.44 15.04
CA LEU A 164 -0.79 23.60 14.00
C LEU A 164 0.70 23.92 13.80
N GLU A 165 1.09 25.19 13.90
CA GLU A 165 2.49 25.63 13.77
C GLU A 165 3.36 25.05 14.88
N GLU A 166 2.89 25.09 16.14
CA GLU A 166 3.57 24.46 17.29
C GLU A 166 3.68 22.93 17.12
N ALA A 167 2.63 22.27 16.65
CA ALA A 167 2.65 20.83 16.38
C ALA A 167 3.68 20.48 15.28
N LEU A 168 3.64 21.19 14.15
CA LEU A 168 4.57 20.98 13.04
C LEU A 168 6.02 21.23 13.43
N ALA A 169 6.30 22.23 14.27
CA ALA A 169 7.64 22.49 14.76
C ALA A 169 8.25 21.29 15.52
N LEU A 170 7.42 20.49 16.19
CA LEU A 170 7.86 19.27 16.88
C LEU A 170 8.01 18.07 15.93
N ILE A 171 7.06 17.88 15.01
CA ILE A 171 6.91 16.60 14.30
C ILE A 171 7.50 16.59 12.88
N SER A 172 7.58 17.73 12.19
CA SER A 172 7.90 17.77 10.75
C SER A 172 9.25 17.14 10.39
N ASN A 173 10.25 17.31 11.24
CA ASN A 173 11.59 16.74 11.07
C ASN A 173 11.82 15.43 11.84
N SER A 174 10.80 14.94 12.54
CA SER A 174 10.90 13.79 13.45
C SER A 174 10.30 12.50 12.88
N VAL A 175 9.45 12.61 11.84
CA VAL A 175 8.79 11.47 11.19
C VAL A 175 8.89 11.54 9.67
N ARG A 176 8.62 10.43 8.98
CA ARG A 176 8.73 10.36 7.51
C ARG A 176 7.63 11.14 6.81
N LYS A 177 6.42 11.17 7.38
CA LYS A 177 5.26 11.92 6.86
C LYS A 177 4.43 12.53 7.98
N VAL A 178 3.92 13.72 7.75
CA VAL A 178 2.89 14.34 8.60
C VAL A 178 1.60 14.39 7.82
N ILE A 179 0.51 13.87 8.39
CA ILE A 179 -0.81 13.87 7.75
C ILE A 179 -1.63 14.96 8.41
N LEU A 180 -2.05 15.96 7.65
CA LEU A 180 -2.90 17.05 8.12
C LEU A 180 -4.36 16.71 7.76
N ASP A 181 -5.13 16.16 8.70
CA ASP A 181 -6.56 15.90 8.49
C ASP A 181 -7.36 17.19 8.62
N ALA A 182 -7.56 17.85 7.47
CA ALA A 182 -8.17 19.16 7.42
C ALA A 182 -9.67 19.08 7.69
N LYS A 183 -10.09 19.65 8.83
CA LYS A 183 -11.49 19.73 9.23
C LYS A 183 -12.15 20.96 8.63
N VAL A 184 -13.28 20.75 7.98
CA VAL A 184 -14.16 21.80 7.48
C VAL A 184 -15.29 21.98 8.49
N GLY A 185 -15.48 23.21 8.98
CA GLY A 185 -16.48 23.52 10.00
C GLY A 185 -16.92 24.98 9.97
N PRO A 186 -18.00 25.33 10.68
CA PRO A 186 -18.55 26.68 10.73
C PRO A 186 -17.59 27.68 11.39
N PRO A 187 -17.85 28.99 11.25
CA PRO A 187 -18.82 29.58 10.32
C PRO A 187 -18.26 29.68 8.88
N MET A 188 -16.95 29.50 8.72
CA MET A 188 -16.26 29.81 7.46
C MET A 188 -16.14 28.61 6.51
N TYR A 189 -16.32 27.38 6.98
CA TYR A 189 -16.20 26.15 6.19
C TYR A 189 -14.91 26.13 5.35
N GLU A 190 -14.97 25.87 4.05
CA GLU A 190 -13.79 25.85 3.17
C GLU A 190 -13.22 27.23 2.86
N LYS A 191 -13.97 28.32 3.09
CA LYS A 191 -13.58 29.67 2.66
C LYS A 191 -12.25 30.07 3.31
N GLY A 192 -11.20 30.24 2.51
CA GLY A 192 -9.85 30.62 2.95
C GLY A 192 -9.03 29.48 3.56
N LEU A 193 -9.62 28.33 3.87
CA LEU A 193 -8.95 27.26 4.62
C LEU A 193 -7.74 26.68 3.89
N ALA A 194 -7.81 26.55 2.56
CA ALA A 194 -6.66 26.12 1.75
C ALA A 194 -5.47 27.07 1.90
N GLN A 195 -5.73 28.38 1.88
CA GLN A 195 -4.69 29.40 2.02
C GLN A 195 -4.07 29.38 3.42
N ASP A 196 -4.91 29.23 4.45
CA ASP A 196 -4.46 29.17 5.85
C ASP A 196 -3.54 27.97 6.08
N ILE A 197 -3.93 26.78 5.58
CA ILE A 197 -3.13 25.55 5.69
C ILE A 197 -1.82 25.68 4.93
N LEU A 198 -1.86 26.14 3.66
CA LEU A 198 -0.65 26.28 2.84
C LEU A 198 0.34 27.29 3.45
N SER A 199 -0.17 28.39 4.01
CA SER A 199 0.68 29.39 4.70
C SER A 199 1.40 28.78 5.90
N ILE A 200 0.74 27.94 6.69
CA ILE A 200 1.36 27.27 7.84
C ILE A 200 2.38 26.22 7.38
N ILE A 201 2.07 25.43 6.35
CA ILE A 201 3.00 24.44 5.77
C ILE A 201 4.29 25.13 5.30
N GLU A 202 4.17 26.26 4.61
CA GLU A 202 5.29 27.06 4.12
C GLU A 202 6.11 27.64 5.27
N ARG A 203 5.47 28.29 6.24
CA ARG A 203 6.14 28.88 7.41
C ARG A 203 6.85 27.84 8.28
N ALA A 204 6.22 26.68 8.48
CA ALA A 204 6.81 25.56 9.22
C ALA A 204 7.81 24.73 8.39
N GLN A 205 8.03 25.08 7.11
CA GLN A 205 8.90 24.37 6.17
C GLN A 205 8.62 22.86 6.10
N CYS A 206 7.34 22.48 6.17
CA CYS A 206 6.93 21.08 6.24
C CYS A 206 6.96 20.39 4.85
N ASN A 207 8.14 19.94 4.45
CA ASN A 207 8.36 19.30 3.13
C ASN A 207 7.78 17.87 3.02
N ASN A 208 7.43 17.25 4.14
CA ASN A 208 6.88 15.90 4.23
C ASN A 208 5.37 15.87 4.56
N CYS A 209 4.71 17.03 4.58
CA CYS A 209 3.29 17.13 4.85
C CYS A 209 2.41 16.57 3.72
N ILE A 210 1.35 15.88 4.10
CA ILE A 210 0.26 15.43 3.25
C ILE A 210 -1.01 16.10 3.76
N VAL A 211 -1.66 16.91 2.92
CA VAL A 211 -2.97 17.46 3.29
C VAL A 211 -4.05 16.45 2.95
N TRP A 212 -4.72 15.96 3.98
CA TRP A 212 -5.80 15.01 3.87
C TRP A 212 -7.14 15.75 3.92
N ALA A 213 -7.74 15.95 2.75
CA ALA A 213 -8.95 16.75 2.60
C ALA A 213 -10.20 15.87 2.55
N LYS A 214 -11.13 16.07 3.49
CA LYS A 214 -12.45 15.41 3.47
C LYS A 214 -13.45 16.09 2.55
N SER A 215 -13.22 17.36 2.23
CA SER A 215 -14.01 18.13 1.26
C SER A 215 -13.34 18.14 -0.10
N ASP A 216 -14.11 17.82 -1.13
CA ASP A 216 -13.70 17.92 -2.52
C ASP A 216 -13.31 19.34 -2.93
N THR A 217 -14.04 20.32 -2.41
CA THR A 217 -13.79 21.73 -2.66
C THR A 217 -12.42 22.12 -2.12
N LEU A 218 -12.13 21.72 -0.88
CA LEU A 218 -10.83 21.96 -0.25
C LEU A 218 -9.69 21.27 -1.01
N ALA A 219 -9.86 19.99 -1.36
CA ALA A 219 -8.85 19.24 -2.11
C ALA A 219 -8.51 19.93 -3.44
N ARG A 220 -9.53 20.33 -4.20
CA ARG A 220 -9.34 21.02 -5.50
C ARG A 220 -8.71 22.40 -5.33
N ASP A 221 -9.05 23.13 -4.28
CA ASP A 221 -8.48 24.46 -4.04
C ASP A 221 -6.98 24.36 -3.71
N ILE A 222 -6.58 23.41 -2.86
CA ILE A 222 -5.16 23.15 -2.55
C ILE A 222 -4.40 22.71 -3.80
N ILE A 223 -4.91 21.71 -4.55
CA ILE A 223 -4.26 21.23 -5.78
C ILE A 223 -4.05 22.38 -6.78
N ARG A 224 -5.01 23.30 -6.89
CA ARG A 224 -4.93 24.44 -7.80
C ARG A 224 -3.90 25.47 -7.34
N ARG A 225 -3.85 25.76 -6.04
CA ARG A 225 -2.97 26.79 -5.46
C ARG A 225 -1.53 26.33 -5.31
N ALA A 226 -1.32 25.06 -4.96
CA ALA A 226 -0.01 24.49 -4.70
C ALA A 226 0.08 23.06 -5.28
N PRO A 227 0.30 22.91 -6.61
CA PRO A 227 0.34 21.60 -7.29
C PRO A 227 1.40 20.62 -6.76
N ASP A 228 2.42 21.14 -6.09
CA ASP A 228 3.49 20.34 -5.49
C ASP A 228 3.13 19.77 -4.12
N THR A 229 2.13 20.34 -3.45
CA THR A 229 1.64 19.84 -2.16
C THR A 229 1.01 18.46 -2.36
N MET A 230 1.39 17.50 -1.52
CA MET A 230 0.78 16.19 -1.55
C MET A 230 -0.64 16.27 -0.96
N VAL A 231 -1.65 16.06 -1.79
CA VAL A 231 -3.06 16.06 -1.38
C VAL A 231 -3.63 14.65 -1.42
N GLY A 232 -4.30 14.28 -0.34
CA GLY A 232 -5.12 13.09 -0.22
C GLY A 232 -6.61 13.43 -0.11
N TYR A 233 -7.47 12.49 -0.53
CA TYR A 233 -8.94 12.59 -0.36
C TYR A 233 -9.51 11.27 0.13
N ILE A 234 -10.73 11.33 0.68
CA ILE A 234 -11.39 10.16 1.27
C ILE A 234 -12.42 9.54 0.33
N VAL A 235 -12.36 8.21 0.25
CA VAL A 235 -13.37 7.32 -0.30
C VAL A 235 -14.03 6.60 0.87
N MET A 236 -15.30 6.91 1.05
CA MET A 236 -16.17 6.31 2.05
C MET A 236 -17.55 6.09 1.44
N VAL A 237 -18.38 5.34 2.16
CA VAL A 237 -19.82 5.27 1.90
C VAL A 237 -20.46 6.42 2.64
N ASP A 238 -21.23 7.22 1.92
CA ASP A 238 -22.03 8.28 2.52
C ASP A 238 -23.09 7.65 3.45
N PRO A 239 -23.12 8.02 4.74
CA PRO A 239 -24.00 7.39 5.71
C PRO A 239 -25.49 7.74 5.51
N LEU A 240 -25.80 8.84 4.80
CA LEU A 240 -27.17 9.28 4.54
C LEU A 240 -27.73 8.65 3.26
N THR A 241 -26.91 8.57 2.22
CA THR A 241 -27.35 8.11 0.88
C THR A 241 -26.96 6.67 0.59
N GLY A 242 -26.02 6.09 1.35
CA GLY A 242 -25.43 4.78 1.07
C GLY A 242 -24.55 4.76 -0.18
N ALA A 243 -24.36 5.90 -0.85
CA ALA A 243 -23.55 5.98 -2.06
C ALA A 243 -22.06 5.92 -1.71
N ARG A 244 -21.32 5.07 -2.42
CA ARG A 244 -19.86 5.03 -2.34
C ARG A 244 -19.28 6.11 -3.26
N ASN A 245 -18.36 6.91 -2.73
CA ASN A 245 -17.58 7.84 -3.54
C ASN A 245 -16.79 7.11 -4.63
N SER A 246 -16.75 7.68 -5.85
CA SER A 246 -15.93 7.13 -6.93
C SER A 246 -14.44 7.15 -6.55
N LEU A 247 -13.75 6.03 -6.82
CA LEU A 247 -12.39 5.77 -6.35
C LEU A 247 -11.37 6.74 -6.95
N LEU A 248 -11.51 7.16 -8.21
CA LEU A 248 -10.55 8.00 -8.95
C LEU A 248 -11.11 9.41 -9.27
N ARG A 249 -12.01 9.90 -8.42
CA ARG A 249 -12.76 11.15 -8.67
C ARG A 249 -11.94 12.44 -8.56
N MET A 250 -10.75 12.40 -7.96
CA MET A 250 -9.95 13.59 -7.68
C MET A 250 -8.65 13.60 -8.50
N LYS A 251 -8.72 14.20 -9.69
CA LYS A 251 -7.54 14.38 -10.54
C LYS A 251 -6.51 15.28 -9.83
N GLY A 252 -5.25 14.85 -9.80
CA GLY A 252 -4.14 15.59 -9.19
C GLY A 252 -3.88 15.25 -7.72
N ALA A 253 -4.80 14.56 -7.04
CA ALA A 253 -4.50 13.98 -5.74
C ALA A 253 -3.50 12.82 -5.91
N ARG A 254 -2.56 12.72 -4.97
CA ARG A 254 -1.48 11.72 -5.01
C ARG A 254 -1.70 10.57 -4.02
N VAL A 255 -2.65 10.74 -3.11
CA VAL A 255 -2.98 9.75 -2.07
C VAL A 255 -4.49 9.58 -2.03
N VAL A 256 -4.95 8.35 -1.79
CA VAL A 256 -6.37 8.04 -1.56
C VAL A 256 -6.52 7.36 -0.22
N GLY A 257 -7.36 7.96 0.62
CA GLY A 257 -7.81 7.40 1.87
C GLY A 257 -9.05 6.57 1.67
N VAL A 258 -9.07 5.35 2.19
CA VAL A 258 -10.24 4.48 2.07
C VAL A 258 -10.67 4.02 3.44
N TYR A 259 -11.97 4.12 3.72
CA TYR A 259 -12.54 3.55 4.93
C TYR A 259 -12.29 2.05 4.96
N HIS A 260 -11.64 1.54 6.01
CA HIS A 260 -11.05 0.19 6.03
C HIS A 260 -11.99 -0.97 5.65
N PRO A 261 -13.31 -0.96 5.94
CA PRO A 261 -14.21 -2.04 5.52
C PRO A 261 -14.46 -2.08 4.01
N LEU A 262 -14.11 -1.03 3.28
CA LEU A 262 -14.25 -0.95 1.82
C LEU A 262 -13.00 -1.46 1.08
N ILE A 263 -11.95 -1.87 1.81
CA ILE A 263 -10.70 -2.30 1.20
C ILE A 263 -10.81 -3.76 0.78
N ASP A 264 -10.62 -4.00 -0.51
CA ASP A 264 -10.52 -5.32 -1.13
C ASP A 264 -9.35 -5.37 -2.12
N GLU A 265 -9.04 -6.56 -2.66
CA GLU A 265 -7.94 -6.75 -3.60
C GLU A 265 -8.13 -5.97 -4.92
N GLU A 266 -9.37 -5.79 -5.36
CA GLU A 266 -9.68 -5.10 -6.61
C GLU A 266 -9.39 -3.61 -6.47
N LEU A 267 -9.85 -3.00 -5.40
CA LEU A 267 -9.58 -1.62 -5.04
C LEU A 267 -8.08 -1.36 -4.98
N VAL A 268 -7.33 -2.19 -4.22
CA VAL A 268 -5.88 -2.03 -4.08
C VAL A 268 -5.18 -2.11 -5.45
N ARG A 269 -5.67 -3.00 -6.34
CA ARG A 269 -5.15 -3.12 -7.70
C ARG A 269 -5.44 -1.89 -8.56
N VAL A 270 -6.61 -1.26 -8.39
CA VAL A 270 -6.98 -0.05 -9.14
C VAL A 270 -6.17 1.16 -8.69
N VAL A 271 -5.97 1.35 -7.38
CA VAL A 271 -5.23 2.52 -6.84
C VAL A 271 -3.71 2.45 -7.03
N ARG A 272 -3.17 1.25 -7.29
CA ARG A 272 -1.74 1.04 -7.57
C ARG A 272 -1.36 1.20 -9.05
N ARG A 273 -2.33 1.33 -9.96
CA ARG A 273 -2.10 1.53 -11.40
C ARG A 273 -1.91 3.00 -11.72
#